data_AF-A0A6Y6DMU0-F1
#
_entry.id   AF-A0A6Y6DMU0-F1
#
_cell.length_a   1.000
_cell.length_b   1.000
_cell.length_c   1.000
_cell.angle_alpha   90.00
_cell.angle_beta   90.00
_cell.angle_gamma   90.00
#
_symmetry.space_group_name_H-M   'P 1'
#
loop_
_entity.id
_entity.type
_entity.pdbx_description
1 polymer ?
#
loop_
_entity_poly.entity_id
_entity_poly.type
_entity_poly.pdbx_seq_one_letter_code
_entity_poly.pdbx_strand_id
1 'polypeptide(L)'
;MSAGVTEKKATFYRQVKNPFPKFVVPKKKGSDEEKATLPFCRKLMAKAEGFTSRFDFSIHVAFMRSLGKRHRMPPVLRRRAIDALLQGLCFHYDPLANRVQRSITNLAIECGLATESKSGNLSITRATRALKFLADLGLITYQTEYDPQIGCNIPTDVTFTPALFSALDVSEVAVLAARRSRVEWENKQRKKQSLEPLQMDELIAKAWRFVRERFRSYQSERKQHGLKRARARRDVDRTRKDIETLVKQQLTRELASGRFTGGGDAIKRELERRVTERMLMSRGNNYTRLATVPI
;
A
#
# COMPACT_ATOMS: atom_id res chain seq x y z
N MET A 1 12.08 17.23 38.31
CA MET A 1 12.92 16.72 37.22
C MET A 1 12.99 15.21 37.35
N SER A 2 12.26 14.46 36.51
CA SER A 2 12.28 12.99 36.56
C SER A 2 12.62 12.49 35.15
N ALA A 3 13.91 12.28 34.92
CA ALA A 3 14.43 11.72 33.68
C ALA A 3 14.01 10.24 33.61
N GLY A 4 13.12 9.92 32.67
CA GLY A 4 12.72 8.55 32.37
C GLY A 4 13.90 7.77 31.78
N VAL A 5 14.47 6.87 32.58
CA VAL A 5 15.44 5.88 32.13
C VAL A 5 14.74 4.94 31.17
N THR A 6 15.05 5.06 29.88
CA THR A 6 14.63 4.07 28.87
C THR A 6 15.57 2.88 28.96
N GLU A 7 15.12 1.83 29.65
CA GLU A 7 15.78 0.52 29.65
C GLU A 7 15.95 0.00 28.21
N LYS A 8 17.17 0.08 27.69
CA LYS A 8 17.54 -0.61 26.44
C LYS A 8 17.64 -2.11 26.74
N LYS A 9 16.58 -2.86 26.49
CA LYS A 9 16.63 -4.34 26.48
C LYS A 9 17.74 -4.79 25.54
N ALA A 10 18.80 -5.38 26.10
CA ALA A 10 19.90 -5.96 25.33
C ALA A 10 19.35 -7.08 24.43
N THR A 11 19.43 -6.90 23.12
CA THR A 11 18.95 -7.90 22.16
C THR A 11 20.08 -8.86 21.81
N PHE A 12 19.89 -10.15 22.10
CA PHE A 12 20.83 -11.22 21.75
C PHE A 12 21.07 -11.36 20.22
N TYR A 13 20.21 -10.74 19.41
CA TYR A 13 20.24 -10.82 17.95
C TYR A 13 20.89 -9.58 17.33
N ARG A 14 22.15 -9.69 16.88
CA ARG A 14 22.83 -8.63 16.09
C ARG A 14 22.29 -8.47 14.66
N GLN A 15 21.57 -9.47 14.14
CA GLN A 15 21.16 -9.52 12.73
C GLN A 15 19.95 -8.65 12.37
N VAL A 16 19.12 -8.21 13.33
CA VAL A 16 17.88 -7.47 13.05
C VAL A 16 17.69 -6.31 14.01
N LYS A 17 17.18 -5.17 13.49
CA LYS A 17 16.93 -3.96 14.28
C LYS A 17 15.81 -4.14 15.30
N ASN A 18 14.77 -4.89 14.96
CA ASN A 18 13.65 -5.22 15.85
C ASN A 18 13.45 -6.75 15.95
N PRO A 19 14.01 -7.45 16.94
CA PRO A 19 13.88 -8.90 17.08
C PRO A 19 12.51 -9.36 17.61
N PHE A 20 11.69 -8.44 18.12
CA PHE A 20 10.36 -8.71 18.68
C PHE A 20 9.31 -7.81 17.99
N PRO A 21 9.10 -7.99 16.67
CA PRO A 21 8.08 -7.26 15.95
C PRO A 21 6.69 -7.55 16.54
N LYS A 22 5.85 -6.52 16.60
CA LYS A 22 4.46 -6.60 17.03
C LYS A 22 3.63 -5.68 16.14
N PHE A 23 2.45 -6.14 15.76
CA PHE A 23 1.48 -5.29 15.08
C PHE A 23 0.94 -4.24 16.04
N VAL A 24 0.99 -2.97 15.62
CA VAL A 24 0.41 -1.84 16.32
C VAL A 24 -0.74 -1.30 15.47
N VAL A 25 -1.90 -1.14 16.10
CA VAL A 25 -3.09 -0.63 15.40
C VAL A 25 -2.80 0.78 14.91
N PRO A 26 -2.97 1.06 13.61
CA PRO A 26 -2.75 2.41 13.09
C PRO A 26 -3.78 3.39 13.65
N LYS A 27 -3.34 4.61 13.93
CA LYS A 27 -4.20 5.73 14.34
C LYS A 27 -5.01 6.28 13.18
N LYS A 28 -6.17 6.86 13.47
CA LYS A 28 -6.98 7.62 12.49
C LYS A 28 -6.21 8.86 12.04
N LYS A 29 -6.47 9.30 10.81
CA LYS A 29 -5.75 10.46 10.24
C LYS A 29 -6.18 11.71 11.01
N GLY A 30 -5.24 12.39 11.65
CA GLY A 30 -5.50 13.64 12.38
C GLY A 30 -6.09 13.44 13.80
N SER A 31 -6.08 12.22 14.33
CA SER A 31 -6.43 11.97 15.73
C SER A 31 -5.57 10.88 16.36
N ASP A 32 -5.53 10.85 17.69
CA ASP A 32 -4.81 9.82 18.45
C ASP A 32 -5.60 8.52 18.62
N GLU A 33 -6.85 8.48 18.14
CA GLU A 33 -7.72 7.31 18.21
C GLU A 33 -7.25 6.19 17.28
N GLU A 34 -7.31 4.96 17.78
CA GLU A 34 -7.05 3.77 16.98
C GLU A 34 -8.12 3.56 15.89
N LYS A 35 -7.70 3.01 14.75
CA LYS A 35 -8.64 2.58 13.72
C LYS A 35 -9.42 1.36 14.19
N ALA A 36 -10.72 1.34 13.87
CA ALA A 36 -11.53 0.15 14.03
C ALA A 36 -11.30 -0.82 12.86
N THR A 37 -11.44 -2.11 13.14
CA THR A 37 -11.57 -3.18 12.15
C THR A 37 -12.88 -3.93 12.36
N LEU A 38 -13.27 -4.76 11.40
CA LEU A 38 -14.50 -5.53 11.43
C LEU A 38 -14.49 -6.53 12.61
N PRO A 39 -15.65 -6.84 13.22
CA PRO A 39 -15.73 -7.87 14.26
C PRO A 39 -15.16 -9.23 13.82
N PHE A 40 -15.41 -9.62 12.56
CA PHE A 40 -14.83 -10.82 11.97
C PHE A 40 -13.28 -10.78 11.95
N CYS A 41 -12.70 -9.64 11.57
CA CYS A 41 -11.25 -9.45 11.55
C CYS A 41 -10.64 -9.52 12.96
N ARG A 42 -11.32 -9.01 13.98
CA ARG A 42 -10.88 -9.18 15.39
C ARG A 42 -10.86 -10.65 15.81
N LYS A 43 -11.86 -11.44 15.41
CA LYS A 43 -11.88 -12.89 15.66
C LYS A 43 -10.72 -13.60 14.94
N LEU A 44 -10.42 -13.21 13.71
CA LEU A 44 -9.26 -13.71 12.97
C LEU A 44 -7.94 -13.38 13.70
N MET A 45 -7.78 -12.14 14.18
CA MET A 45 -6.60 -11.72 14.94
C MET A 45 -6.41 -12.57 16.20
N ALA A 46 -7.46 -12.78 16.99
CA ALA A 46 -7.41 -13.65 18.16
C ALA A 46 -7.00 -15.09 17.79
N LYS A 47 -7.60 -15.64 16.73
CA LYS A 47 -7.25 -16.97 16.22
C LYS A 47 -5.83 -17.04 15.65
N ALA A 48 -5.26 -15.94 15.16
CA ALA A 48 -3.90 -15.88 14.62
C ALA A 48 -2.80 -15.72 15.69
N GLU A 49 -3.15 -15.50 16.95
CA GLU A 49 -2.16 -15.26 18.00
C GLU A 49 -1.26 -16.48 18.22
N GLY A 50 0.06 -16.28 18.13
CA GLY A 50 1.05 -17.36 18.29
C GLY A 50 0.99 -18.45 17.22
N PHE A 51 0.40 -18.17 16.05
CA PHE A 51 0.19 -19.13 14.97
C PHE A 51 1.44 -19.96 14.64
N THR A 52 2.62 -19.33 14.52
CA THR A 52 3.85 -20.06 14.14
C THR A 52 4.43 -21.00 15.22
N SER A 53 3.82 -21.04 16.40
CA SER A 53 4.17 -21.97 17.47
C SER A 53 3.21 -23.16 17.55
N ARG A 54 2.12 -23.16 16.75
CA ARG A 54 1.09 -24.19 16.76
C ARG A 54 1.48 -25.40 15.91
N PHE A 55 0.76 -26.50 16.15
CA PHE A 55 0.91 -27.74 15.39
C PHE A 55 0.54 -27.56 13.92
N ASP A 56 -0.55 -26.85 13.61
CA ASP A 56 -1.01 -26.59 12.24
C ASP A 56 0.09 -25.97 11.36
N PHE A 57 0.77 -24.94 11.89
CA PHE A 57 1.89 -24.32 11.19
C PHE A 57 3.03 -25.32 10.94
N SER A 58 3.32 -26.17 11.92
CA SER A 58 4.35 -27.20 11.81
C SER A 58 4.00 -28.25 10.76
N ILE A 59 2.72 -28.61 10.62
CA ILE A 59 2.21 -29.51 9.57
C ILE A 59 2.41 -28.89 8.18
N HIS A 60 2.02 -27.63 7.96
CA HIS A 60 2.26 -26.95 6.68
C HIS A 60 3.75 -26.93 6.31
N VAL A 61 4.63 -26.70 7.28
CA VAL A 61 6.07 -26.74 7.04
C VAL A 61 6.56 -28.17 6.76
N ALA A 62 6.06 -29.18 7.48
CA ALA A 62 6.41 -30.58 7.27
C ALA A 62 5.99 -31.07 5.87
N PHE A 63 4.80 -30.70 5.41
CA PHE A 63 4.34 -30.99 4.05
C PHE A 63 5.26 -30.36 2.99
N MET A 64 5.67 -29.11 3.17
CA MET A 64 6.65 -28.49 2.27
C MET A 64 8.03 -29.16 2.31
N ARG A 65 8.36 -29.85 3.42
CA ARG A 65 9.58 -30.64 3.52
C ARG A 65 9.47 -31.98 2.81
N SER A 66 8.33 -32.67 2.92
CA SER A 66 8.12 -33.93 2.20
C SER A 66 8.12 -33.73 0.69
N LEU A 67 7.65 -32.57 0.20
CA LEU A 67 7.74 -32.19 -1.21
C LEU A 67 9.14 -31.78 -1.69
N GLY A 68 10.17 -31.83 -0.83
CA GLY A 68 11.54 -31.40 -1.16
C GLY A 68 11.71 -29.90 -1.40
N LYS A 69 10.62 -29.11 -1.38
CA LYS A 69 10.64 -27.65 -1.56
C LYS A 69 11.32 -26.93 -0.39
N ARG A 70 11.49 -27.62 0.75
CA ARG A 70 12.15 -27.07 1.94
C ARG A 70 12.86 -28.14 2.75
N HIS A 71 13.95 -27.77 3.42
CA HIS A 71 14.67 -28.71 4.30
C HIS A 71 14.49 -28.45 5.80
N ARG A 72 14.28 -27.18 6.21
CA ARG A 72 14.32 -26.77 7.62
C ARG A 72 13.12 -25.93 8.05
N MET A 73 12.85 -25.93 9.35
CA MET A 73 11.93 -24.98 9.99
C MET A 73 12.38 -23.53 9.79
N PRO A 74 11.45 -22.55 9.75
CA PRO A 74 11.82 -21.15 9.67
C PRO A 74 12.54 -20.72 10.97
N PRO A 75 13.63 -19.94 10.86
CA PRO A 75 14.28 -19.37 12.03
C PRO A 75 13.31 -18.59 12.91
N VAL A 76 13.58 -18.54 14.22
CA VAL A 76 12.73 -17.85 15.22
C VAL A 76 12.38 -16.43 14.80
N LEU A 77 13.35 -15.67 14.28
CA LEU A 77 13.14 -14.29 13.84
C LEU A 77 12.18 -14.17 12.66
N ARG A 78 12.08 -15.19 11.79
CA ARG A 78 11.11 -15.22 10.70
C ARG A 78 9.73 -15.59 11.23
N ARG A 79 9.64 -16.55 12.15
CA ARG A 79 8.40 -16.93 12.83
C ARG A 79 7.75 -15.73 13.54
N ARG A 80 8.51 -14.99 14.33
CA ARG A 80 8.02 -13.74 14.97
C ARG A 80 7.56 -12.69 13.96
N ALA A 81 8.24 -12.56 12.82
CA ALA A 81 7.82 -11.65 11.76
C ALA A 81 6.50 -12.10 11.11
N ILE A 82 6.31 -13.42 10.92
CA ILE A 82 5.05 -13.99 10.43
C ILE A 82 3.92 -13.73 11.43
N ASP A 83 4.12 -13.98 12.73
CA ASP A 83 3.09 -13.74 13.74
C ASP A 83 2.65 -12.26 13.75
N ALA A 84 3.61 -11.33 13.73
CA ALA A 84 3.31 -9.90 13.66
C ALA A 84 2.56 -9.53 12.37
N LEU A 85 3.01 -10.05 11.22
CA LEU A 85 2.33 -9.81 9.94
C LEU A 85 0.93 -10.38 9.92
N LEU A 86 0.71 -11.58 10.45
CA LEU A 86 -0.58 -12.23 10.41
C LEU A 86 -1.63 -11.41 11.17
N GLN A 87 -1.25 -10.82 12.31
CA GLN A 87 -2.10 -9.85 13.02
C GLN A 87 -2.49 -8.66 12.13
N GLY A 88 -1.52 -8.05 11.43
CA GLY A 88 -1.80 -6.93 10.53
C GLY A 88 -2.59 -7.31 9.28
N LEU A 89 -2.32 -8.49 8.70
CA LEU A 89 -3.06 -9.04 7.57
C LEU A 89 -4.53 -9.25 7.97
N CYS A 90 -4.79 -9.88 9.12
CA CYS A 90 -6.13 -10.09 9.65
C CYS A 90 -6.83 -8.76 9.95
N PHE A 91 -6.12 -7.77 10.51
CA PHE A 91 -6.68 -6.45 10.81
C PHE A 91 -7.17 -5.73 9.55
N HIS A 92 -6.40 -5.77 8.46
CA HIS A 92 -6.73 -5.10 7.18
C HIS A 92 -7.47 -5.99 6.19
N TYR A 93 -7.93 -7.17 6.62
CA TYR A 93 -8.62 -8.11 5.74
C TYR A 93 -10.03 -7.64 5.39
N ASP A 94 -10.37 -7.71 4.11
CA ASP A 94 -11.71 -7.48 3.60
C ASP A 94 -12.34 -8.82 3.15
N PRO A 95 -13.35 -9.35 3.88
CA PRO A 95 -13.98 -10.61 3.54
C PRO A 95 -14.84 -10.55 2.27
N LEU A 96 -15.22 -9.35 1.82
CA LEU A 96 -15.94 -9.17 0.56
C LEU A 96 -15.06 -9.55 -0.63
N ALA A 97 -13.94 -8.84 -0.80
CA ALA A 97 -13.01 -9.06 -1.89
C ALA A 97 -12.01 -10.21 -1.64
N ASN A 98 -12.00 -10.80 -0.44
CA ASN A 98 -10.93 -11.70 0.05
C ASN A 98 -9.55 -11.08 -0.14
N ARG A 99 -9.36 -9.83 0.29
CA ARG A 99 -8.14 -9.06 0.01
C ARG A 99 -7.70 -8.26 1.21
N VAL A 100 -6.39 -8.16 1.43
CA VAL A 100 -5.83 -7.26 2.43
C VAL A 100 -5.76 -5.83 1.87
N GLN A 101 -6.51 -4.91 2.49
CA GLN A 101 -6.66 -3.52 2.04
C GLN A 101 -5.52 -2.61 2.54
N ARG A 102 -4.28 -3.10 2.51
CA ARG A 102 -3.09 -2.33 2.92
C ARG A 102 -1.87 -2.66 2.07
N SER A 103 -1.05 -1.65 1.78
CA SER A 103 0.23 -1.87 1.11
C SER A 103 1.20 -2.58 2.05
N ILE A 104 2.05 -3.44 1.48
CA ILE A 104 3.08 -4.17 2.25
C ILE A 104 4.00 -3.21 3.00
N THR A 105 4.29 -2.04 2.42
CA THR A 105 5.13 -1.03 3.08
C THR A 105 4.52 -0.55 4.39
N ASN A 106 3.24 -0.19 4.37
CA ASN A 106 2.55 0.27 5.58
C ASN A 106 2.37 -0.87 6.56
N LEU A 107 2.04 -2.07 6.07
CA LEU A 107 1.95 -3.26 6.91
C LEU A 107 3.29 -3.56 7.62
N ALA A 108 4.42 -3.42 6.92
CA ALA A 108 5.75 -3.60 7.49
C ALA A 108 6.06 -2.54 8.55
N ILE A 109 5.63 -1.30 8.37
CA ILE A 109 5.77 -0.23 9.37
C ILE A 109 4.93 -0.55 10.60
N GLU A 110 3.64 -0.86 10.40
CA GLU A 110 2.68 -1.17 11.47
C GLU A 110 3.08 -2.44 12.27
N CYS A 111 3.80 -3.38 11.65
CA CYS A 111 4.34 -4.57 12.31
C CYS A 111 5.74 -4.37 12.92
N GLY A 112 6.34 -3.17 12.80
CA GLY A 112 7.70 -2.91 13.27
C GLY A 112 8.78 -3.71 12.52
N LEU A 113 8.52 -4.08 11.27
CA LEU A 113 9.41 -4.85 10.38
C LEU A 113 10.16 -3.98 9.38
N ALA A 114 9.68 -2.76 9.14
CA ALA A 114 10.36 -1.80 8.30
C ALA A 114 11.62 -1.27 9.00
N THR A 115 12.68 -1.05 8.23
CA THR A 115 13.91 -0.45 8.71
C THR A 115 14.31 0.69 7.80
N GLU A 116 14.92 1.72 8.37
CA GLU A 116 15.50 2.81 7.62
C GLU A 116 17.02 2.81 7.81
N SER A 117 17.75 2.95 6.70
CA SER A 117 19.21 3.07 6.67
C SER A 117 19.66 4.48 7.08
N LYS A 118 20.96 4.66 7.37
CA LYS A 118 21.53 5.98 7.70
C LYS A 118 21.31 7.03 6.60
N SER A 119 21.19 6.60 5.34
CA SER A 119 20.92 7.46 4.19
C SER A 119 19.42 7.70 3.93
N GLY A 120 18.53 7.29 4.83
CA GLY A 120 17.08 7.49 4.70
C GLY A 120 16.36 6.50 3.78
N ASN A 121 17.04 5.43 3.34
CA ASN A 121 16.39 4.42 2.49
C ASN A 121 15.58 3.44 3.35
N LEU A 122 14.28 3.34 3.05
CA LEU A 122 13.35 2.39 3.67
C LEU A 122 13.53 0.98 3.07
N SER A 123 13.68 -0.01 3.93
CA SER A 123 13.69 -1.44 3.58
C SER A 123 12.57 -2.17 4.30
N ILE A 124 11.85 -3.00 3.54
CA ILE A 124 10.75 -3.85 4.02
C ILE A 124 11.03 -5.34 3.76
N THR A 125 12.29 -5.70 3.48
CA THR A 125 12.70 -7.04 3.05
C THR A 125 12.31 -8.13 4.04
N ARG A 126 12.29 -7.82 5.34
CA ARG A 126 11.88 -8.79 6.36
C ARG A 126 10.40 -9.14 6.24
N ALA A 127 9.55 -8.17 5.93
CA ALA A 127 8.14 -8.39 5.70
C ALA A 127 7.90 -9.16 4.40
N THR A 128 8.51 -8.75 3.29
CA THR A 128 8.32 -9.41 1.99
C THR A 128 8.81 -10.87 2.00
N ARG A 129 9.94 -11.17 2.65
CA ARG A 129 10.42 -12.56 2.82
C ARG A 129 9.49 -13.41 3.68
N ALA A 130 8.85 -12.85 4.70
CA ALA A 130 7.90 -13.56 5.53
C ALA A 130 6.56 -13.81 4.80
N LEU A 131 6.08 -12.85 4.01
CA LEU A 131 4.89 -13.01 3.18
C LEU A 131 5.10 -14.02 2.06
N LYS A 132 6.23 -13.97 1.34
CA LYS A 132 6.59 -15.00 0.36
C LYS A 132 6.62 -16.38 0.99
N PHE A 133 7.17 -16.48 2.20
CA PHE A 133 7.19 -17.73 2.94
C PHE A 133 5.78 -18.26 3.27
N LEU A 134 4.84 -17.40 3.68
CA LEU A 134 3.43 -17.80 3.87
C LEU A 134 2.77 -18.24 2.55
N ALA A 135 3.12 -17.61 1.44
CA ALA A 135 2.64 -18.00 0.12
C ALA A 135 3.21 -19.36 -0.31
N ASP A 136 4.48 -19.63 -0.03
CA ASP A 136 5.11 -20.94 -0.28
C ASP A 136 4.41 -22.05 0.50
N LEU A 137 3.92 -21.76 1.71
CA LEU A 137 3.11 -22.70 2.51
C LEU A 137 1.68 -22.89 1.96
N GLY A 138 1.27 -22.13 0.95
CA GLY A 138 -0.08 -22.15 0.41
C GLY A 138 -1.13 -21.51 1.31
N LEU A 139 -0.71 -20.69 2.30
CA LEU A 139 -1.63 -20.06 3.25
C LEU A 139 -2.21 -18.75 2.70
N ILE A 140 -1.44 -18.01 1.91
CA ILE A 140 -1.90 -16.78 1.25
C ILE A 140 -1.56 -16.83 -0.23
N THR A 141 -2.26 -16.04 -1.04
CA THR A 141 -1.72 -15.63 -2.34
C THR A 141 -0.83 -14.40 -2.17
N TYR A 142 0.18 -14.28 -3.02
CA TYR A 142 1.09 -13.14 -3.03
C TYR A 142 1.43 -12.80 -4.48
N GLN A 143 0.66 -11.91 -5.09
CA GLN A 143 0.78 -11.59 -6.51
C GLN A 143 1.23 -10.15 -6.70
N THR A 144 2.33 -9.97 -7.43
CA THR A 144 2.84 -8.65 -7.79
C THR A 144 2.91 -8.57 -9.31
N GLU A 145 2.17 -7.64 -9.89
CA GLU A 145 2.11 -7.40 -11.33
C GLU A 145 2.89 -6.12 -11.64
N TYR A 146 3.70 -6.13 -12.71
CA TYR A 146 4.30 -4.92 -13.25
C TYR A 146 3.33 -4.28 -14.25
N ASP A 147 3.08 -2.98 -14.10
CA ASP A 147 2.27 -2.20 -15.05
C ASP A 147 3.18 -1.38 -15.98
N PRO A 148 3.32 -1.77 -17.26
CA PRO A 148 4.18 -1.06 -18.21
C PRO A 148 3.74 0.37 -18.49
N GLN A 149 2.44 0.67 -18.41
CA GLN A 149 1.89 1.98 -18.72
C GLN A 149 2.36 3.03 -17.70
N ILE A 150 2.45 2.62 -16.43
CA ILE A 150 2.91 3.49 -15.35
C ILE A 150 4.42 3.37 -15.14
N GLY A 151 4.98 2.21 -15.47
CA GLY A 151 6.38 1.87 -15.29
C GLY A 151 6.71 1.47 -13.85
N CYS A 152 5.76 0.83 -13.15
CA CYS A 152 5.96 0.38 -11.78
C CYS A 152 5.12 -0.86 -11.45
N ASN A 153 5.49 -1.56 -10.38
CA ASN A 153 4.67 -2.64 -9.84
C ASN A 153 3.38 -2.10 -9.23
N ILE A 154 2.25 -2.74 -9.57
CA ILE A 154 0.96 -2.58 -8.91
C ILE A 154 1.11 -3.05 -7.45
N PRO A 155 0.35 -2.46 -6.49
CA PRO A 155 0.35 -2.93 -5.12
C PRO A 155 0.14 -4.45 -5.08
N THR A 156 1.04 -5.14 -4.39
CA THR A 156 0.94 -6.59 -4.24
C THR A 156 -0.41 -6.96 -3.65
N ASP A 157 -1.09 -7.87 -4.33
CA ASP A 157 -2.35 -8.42 -3.88
C ASP A 157 -2.08 -9.62 -2.98
N VAL A 158 -2.68 -9.56 -1.78
CA VAL A 158 -2.61 -10.63 -0.78
C VAL A 158 -4.03 -11.05 -0.45
N THR A 159 -4.34 -12.32 -0.71
CA THR A 159 -5.63 -12.96 -0.39
C THR A 159 -5.41 -14.14 0.56
N PHE A 160 -6.44 -14.50 1.32
CA PHE A 160 -6.39 -15.67 2.19
C PHE A 160 -6.90 -16.90 1.45
N THR A 161 -6.22 -18.02 1.65
CA THR A 161 -6.63 -19.31 1.09
C THR A 161 -7.53 -20.05 2.09
N PRO A 162 -8.32 -21.03 1.62
CA PRO A 162 -9.03 -21.94 2.51
C PRO A 162 -8.12 -22.63 3.53
N ALA A 163 -6.87 -22.94 3.14
CA ALA A 163 -5.88 -23.55 4.02
C ALA A 163 -5.53 -22.67 5.21
N LEU A 164 -5.41 -21.34 5.03
CA LEU A 164 -5.19 -20.44 6.16
C LEU A 164 -6.41 -20.35 7.08
N PHE A 165 -7.62 -20.31 6.53
CA PHE A 165 -8.82 -20.31 7.37
C PHE A 165 -8.91 -21.61 8.19
N SER A 166 -8.66 -22.75 7.57
CA SER A 166 -8.60 -24.05 8.26
C SER A 166 -7.51 -24.08 9.34
N ALA A 167 -6.30 -23.60 9.05
CA ALA A 167 -5.21 -23.53 10.02
C ALA A 167 -5.44 -22.54 11.18
N LEU A 168 -6.38 -21.61 11.01
CA LEU A 168 -6.87 -20.70 12.05
C LEU A 168 -8.15 -21.21 12.72
N ASP A 169 -8.61 -22.42 12.38
CA ASP A 169 -9.86 -23.01 12.86
C ASP A 169 -11.11 -22.15 12.50
N VAL A 170 -11.11 -21.55 11.32
CA VAL A 170 -12.23 -20.73 10.82
C VAL A 170 -12.98 -21.51 9.76
N SER A 171 -14.25 -21.81 10.03
CA SER A 171 -15.10 -22.52 9.08
C SER A 171 -15.41 -21.67 7.85
N GLU A 172 -15.57 -22.33 6.70
CA GLU A 172 -15.99 -21.68 5.46
C GLU A 172 -17.33 -20.96 5.63
N VAL A 173 -18.26 -21.55 6.38
CA VAL A 173 -19.56 -20.94 6.73
C VAL A 173 -19.38 -19.59 7.43
N ALA A 174 -18.41 -19.47 8.35
CA ALA A 174 -18.13 -18.21 9.02
C ALA A 174 -17.56 -17.15 8.06
N VAL A 175 -16.71 -17.56 7.11
CA VAL A 175 -16.18 -16.68 6.06
C VAL A 175 -17.30 -16.19 5.14
N LEU A 176 -18.18 -17.10 4.70
CA LEU A 176 -19.34 -16.77 3.86
C LEU A 176 -20.31 -15.84 4.57
N ALA A 177 -20.59 -16.07 5.86
CA ALA A 177 -21.42 -15.19 6.68
C ALA A 177 -20.81 -13.78 6.79
N ALA A 178 -19.49 -13.68 7.03
CA ALA A 178 -18.79 -12.40 7.07
C ALA A 178 -18.86 -11.67 5.72
N ARG A 179 -18.74 -12.40 4.60
CA ARG A 179 -18.87 -11.85 3.25
C ARG A 179 -20.29 -11.32 2.98
N ARG A 180 -21.33 -12.11 3.29
CA ARG A 180 -22.75 -11.69 3.14
C ARG A 180 -23.05 -10.44 3.96
N SER A 181 -22.60 -10.41 5.21
CA SER A 181 -22.76 -9.23 6.09
C SER A 181 -22.10 -7.97 5.49
N ARG A 182 -20.96 -8.11 4.80
CA ARG A 182 -20.34 -6.98 4.09
C ARG A 182 -21.14 -6.52 2.88
N VAL A 183 -21.70 -7.42 2.08
CA VAL A 183 -22.58 -7.05 0.96
C VAL A 183 -23.78 -6.25 1.44
N GLU A 184 -24.47 -6.75 2.48
CA GLU A 184 -25.61 -6.06 3.06
C GLU A 184 -25.24 -4.67 3.56
N TRP A 185 -24.08 -4.55 4.24
CA TRP A 185 -23.59 -3.26 4.72
C TRP A 185 -23.28 -2.29 3.58
N GLU A 186 -22.61 -2.74 2.51
CA GLU A 186 -22.30 -1.92 1.34
C GLU A 186 -23.59 -1.46 0.64
N ASN A 187 -24.54 -2.35 0.41
CA ASN A 187 -25.84 -2.00 -0.18
C ASN A 187 -26.65 -1.06 0.72
N LYS A 188 -26.54 -1.18 2.05
CA LYS A 188 -27.12 -0.20 2.98
C LYS A 188 -26.49 1.19 2.83
N GLN A 189 -25.17 1.28 2.61
CA GLN A 189 -24.52 2.57 2.31
C GLN A 189 -24.95 3.12 0.94
N ARG A 190 -25.09 2.26 -0.07
CA ARG A 190 -25.56 2.66 -1.40
C ARG A 190 -26.98 3.22 -1.36
N LYS A 191 -27.88 2.58 -0.62
CA LYS A 191 -29.25 3.08 -0.42
C LYS A 191 -29.27 4.46 0.23
N LYS A 192 -28.39 4.72 1.20
CA LYS A 192 -28.24 6.07 1.80
C LYS A 192 -27.74 7.13 0.80
N GLN A 193 -27.03 6.71 -0.24
CA GLN A 193 -26.55 7.56 -1.32
C GLN A 193 -27.52 7.59 -2.52
N SER A 194 -28.72 7.04 -2.38
CA SER A 194 -29.70 6.91 -3.47
C SER A 194 -29.18 6.15 -4.69
N LEU A 195 -28.30 5.17 -4.47
CA LEU A 195 -27.77 4.29 -5.51
C LEU A 195 -28.44 2.91 -5.43
N GLU A 196 -28.68 2.32 -6.61
CA GLU A 196 -29.23 0.96 -6.71
C GLU A 196 -28.33 -0.08 -6.01
N PRO A 197 -28.93 -1.09 -5.34
CA PRO A 197 -28.19 -2.21 -4.79
C PRO A 197 -27.41 -2.93 -5.89
N LEU A 198 -26.21 -3.41 -5.55
CA LEU A 198 -25.41 -4.22 -6.46
C LEU A 198 -25.37 -5.66 -5.96
N GLN A 199 -25.19 -6.58 -6.91
CA GLN A 199 -24.94 -7.98 -6.59
C GLN A 199 -23.54 -8.18 -6.02
N MET A 200 -23.33 -9.32 -5.35
CA MET A 200 -22.06 -9.71 -4.74
C MET A 200 -20.88 -9.54 -5.71
N ASP A 201 -21.01 -10.10 -6.92
CA ASP A 201 -19.91 -10.13 -7.89
C ASP A 201 -19.54 -8.73 -8.39
N GLU A 202 -20.54 -7.86 -8.56
CA GLU A 202 -20.34 -6.47 -8.96
C GLU A 202 -19.63 -5.67 -7.86
N LEU A 203 -20.00 -5.91 -6.59
CA LEU A 203 -19.35 -5.29 -5.44
C LEU A 203 -17.89 -5.75 -5.30
N ILE A 204 -17.62 -7.04 -5.53
CA ILE A 204 -16.26 -7.59 -5.56
C ILE A 204 -15.46 -6.93 -6.68
N ALA A 205 -15.99 -6.91 -7.92
CA ALA A 205 -15.33 -6.29 -9.06
C ALA A 205 -15.05 -4.79 -8.82
N LYS A 206 -15.97 -4.08 -8.16
CA LYS A 206 -15.79 -2.68 -7.77
C LYS A 206 -14.67 -2.51 -6.74
N ALA A 207 -14.62 -3.37 -5.72
CA ALA A 207 -13.58 -3.33 -4.70
C ALA A 207 -12.18 -3.56 -5.30
N TRP A 208 -12.06 -4.49 -6.26
CA TRP A 208 -10.81 -4.76 -6.98
C TRP A 208 -10.39 -3.61 -7.91
N ARG A 209 -11.33 -3.06 -8.70
CA ARG A 209 -11.05 -1.91 -9.59
C ARG A 209 -10.60 -0.69 -8.83
N PHE A 210 -11.28 -0.34 -7.75
CA PHE A 210 -11.00 0.86 -6.96
C PHE A 210 -9.54 0.93 -6.52
N VAL A 211 -8.98 -0.19 -6.04
CA VAL A 211 -7.60 -0.25 -5.58
C VAL A 211 -6.63 0.02 -6.72
N ARG A 212 -6.79 -0.68 -7.86
CA ARG A 212 -5.89 -0.56 -9.00
C ARG A 212 -6.00 0.84 -9.60
N GLU A 213 -7.20 1.32 -9.90
CA GLU A 213 -7.44 2.64 -10.50
C GLU A 213 -6.91 3.79 -9.62
N ARG A 214 -7.17 3.77 -8.31
CA ARG A 214 -6.66 4.80 -7.38
C ARG A 214 -5.14 4.79 -7.30
N PHE A 215 -4.51 3.61 -7.34
CA PHE A 215 -3.06 3.53 -7.41
C PHE A 215 -2.53 4.12 -8.71
N ARG A 216 -3.18 3.79 -9.84
CA ARG A 216 -2.79 4.29 -11.15
C ARG A 216 -2.86 5.82 -11.23
N SER A 217 -3.97 6.40 -10.79
CA SER A 217 -4.15 7.86 -10.79
C SER A 217 -3.11 8.54 -9.89
N TYR A 218 -2.95 8.07 -8.65
CA TYR A 218 -2.00 8.63 -7.70
C TYR A 218 -0.55 8.57 -8.20
N GLN A 219 -0.12 7.45 -8.80
CA GLN A 219 1.24 7.34 -9.34
C GLN A 219 1.45 8.24 -10.56
N SER A 220 0.46 8.31 -11.46
CA SER A 220 0.50 9.20 -12.61
C SER A 220 0.65 10.67 -12.17
N GLU A 221 -0.18 11.12 -11.24
CA GLU A 221 -0.11 12.46 -10.66
C GLU A 221 1.25 12.74 -10.02
N ARG A 222 1.80 11.79 -9.25
CA ARG A 222 3.13 11.93 -8.65
C ARG A 222 4.25 11.99 -9.67
N LYS A 223 4.18 11.19 -10.73
CA LYS A 223 5.17 11.20 -11.83
C LYS A 223 5.12 12.54 -12.57
N GLN A 224 3.91 13.01 -12.90
CA GLN A 224 3.71 14.34 -13.50
C GLN A 224 4.25 15.44 -12.60
N HIS A 225 3.93 15.41 -11.31
CA HIS A 225 4.48 16.37 -10.34
C HIS A 225 6.02 16.28 -10.25
N GLY A 226 6.59 15.08 -10.27
CA GLY A 226 8.03 14.85 -10.35
C GLY A 226 8.68 15.51 -11.57
N LEU A 227 8.08 15.35 -12.74
CA LEU A 227 8.52 15.99 -13.98
C LEU A 227 8.41 17.51 -13.92
N LYS A 228 7.31 18.04 -13.38
CA LYS A 228 7.14 19.50 -13.15
C LYS A 228 8.24 20.05 -12.25
N ARG A 229 8.61 19.35 -11.18
CA ARG A 229 9.72 19.75 -10.31
C ARG A 229 11.08 19.68 -11.00
N ALA A 230 11.37 18.61 -11.72
CA ALA A 230 12.62 18.47 -12.46
C ALA A 230 12.75 19.55 -13.56
N ARG A 231 11.63 19.96 -14.15
CA ARG A 231 11.55 21.10 -15.06
C ARG A 231 11.78 22.41 -14.33
N ALA A 232 11.08 22.66 -13.23
CA ALA A 232 11.25 23.87 -12.42
C ALA A 232 12.71 24.08 -11.99
N ARG A 233 13.42 23.01 -11.60
CA ARG A 233 14.86 23.05 -11.30
C ARG A 233 15.74 23.51 -12.46
N ARG A 234 15.39 23.15 -13.70
CA ARG A 234 16.10 23.61 -14.91
C ARG A 234 15.75 25.04 -15.30
N ASP A 235 14.58 25.50 -14.87
CA ASP A 235 14.05 26.83 -15.16
C ASP A 235 14.46 27.88 -14.10
N VAL A 236 15.15 27.49 -13.02
CA VAL A 236 15.58 28.41 -11.93
C VAL A 236 16.40 29.58 -12.44
N ASP A 237 17.34 29.35 -13.36
CA ASP A 237 18.22 30.41 -13.86
C ASP A 237 17.69 31.07 -15.14
N ARG A 238 16.52 30.64 -15.63
CA ARG A 238 15.95 31.13 -16.91
C ARG A 238 15.12 32.37 -16.73
N THR A 239 15.20 33.29 -17.69
CA THR A 239 14.32 34.46 -17.71
C THR A 239 12.90 34.08 -18.15
N ARG A 240 11.94 34.96 -17.87
CA ARG A 240 10.55 34.78 -18.33
C ARG A 240 10.48 34.64 -19.87
N LYS A 241 11.26 35.42 -20.61
CA LYS A 241 11.31 35.39 -22.08
C LYS A 241 11.82 34.04 -22.62
N ASP A 242 12.80 33.44 -21.94
CA ASP A 242 13.32 32.11 -22.31
C ASP A 242 12.24 31.03 -22.10
N ILE A 243 11.53 31.10 -20.97
CA ILE A 243 10.44 30.18 -20.65
C ILE A 243 9.29 30.34 -21.67
N GLU A 244 8.91 31.57 -22.02
CA GLU A 244 7.90 31.86 -23.05
C GLU A 244 8.29 31.24 -24.40
N THR A 245 9.54 31.39 -24.82
CA THR A 245 10.05 30.80 -26.06
C THR A 245 9.95 29.28 -26.05
N LEU A 246 10.35 28.65 -24.95
CA LEU A 246 10.27 27.20 -24.79
C LEU A 246 8.82 26.68 -24.79
N VAL A 247 7.90 27.40 -24.14
CA VAL A 247 6.48 27.03 -24.12
C VAL A 247 5.85 27.20 -25.50
N LYS A 248 6.18 28.27 -26.24
CA LYS A 248 5.75 28.44 -27.64
C LYS A 248 6.20 27.28 -28.52
N GLN A 249 7.49 26.94 -28.49
CA GLN A 249 8.03 25.79 -29.24
C GLN A 249 7.38 24.46 -28.85
N GLN A 250 6.94 24.31 -27.59
CA GLN A 250 6.23 23.13 -27.14
C GLN A 250 4.80 23.10 -27.70
N LEU A 251 4.05 24.21 -27.62
CA LEU A 251 2.69 24.32 -28.14
C LEU A 251 2.62 24.14 -29.65
N THR A 252 3.58 24.69 -30.41
CA THR A 252 3.66 24.47 -31.86
C THR A 252 3.82 23.00 -32.21
N ARG A 253 4.65 22.26 -31.47
CA ARG A 253 4.80 20.80 -31.64
C ARG A 253 3.54 20.03 -31.26
N GLU A 254 2.87 20.45 -30.18
CA GLU A 254 1.61 19.83 -29.75
C GLU A 254 0.49 20.05 -30.77
N LEU A 255 0.42 21.23 -31.39
CA LEU A 255 -0.52 21.54 -32.47
C LEU A 255 -0.23 20.69 -33.71
N ALA A 256 1.04 20.62 -34.15
CA ALA A 256 1.43 19.83 -35.32
C ALA A 256 1.17 18.32 -35.14
N SER A 257 1.28 17.83 -33.91
CA SER A 257 1.00 16.41 -33.56
C SER A 257 -0.47 16.14 -33.20
N GLY A 258 -1.35 17.13 -33.29
CA GLY A 258 -2.78 17.01 -32.93
C GLY A 258 -3.07 16.79 -31.45
N ARG A 259 -2.07 16.91 -30.56
CA ARG A 259 -2.24 16.73 -29.10
C ARG A 259 -2.86 17.94 -28.42
N PHE A 260 -2.80 19.10 -29.05
CA PHE A 260 -3.51 20.29 -28.64
C PHE A 260 -4.53 20.66 -29.71
N THR A 261 -5.80 20.74 -29.33
CA THR A 261 -6.90 21.12 -30.20
C THR A 261 -7.50 22.42 -29.66
N GLY A 262 -7.53 23.47 -30.49
CA GLY A 262 -8.06 24.77 -30.09
C GLY A 262 -7.64 25.89 -31.04
N GLY A 263 -8.46 26.94 -31.11
CA GLY A 263 -8.15 28.15 -31.89
C GLY A 263 -7.07 29.03 -31.25
N GLY A 264 -6.78 30.17 -31.88
CA GLY A 264 -5.71 31.09 -31.45
C GLY A 264 -5.83 31.57 -30.00
N ASP A 265 -7.04 31.83 -29.51
CA ASP A 265 -7.26 32.29 -28.14
C ASP A 265 -7.08 31.18 -27.09
N ALA A 266 -7.30 29.92 -27.46
CA ALA A 266 -6.99 28.79 -26.60
C ALA A 266 -5.46 28.63 -26.45
N ILE A 267 -4.71 28.85 -27.53
CA ILE A 267 -3.25 28.80 -27.52
C ILE A 267 -2.67 29.91 -26.64
N LYS A 268 -3.17 31.15 -26.77
CA LYS A 268 -2.71 32.28 -25.93
C LYS A 268 -2.94 32.03 -24.45
N ARG A 269 -4.14 31.58 -24.05
CA ARG A 269 -4.45 31.24 -22.65
C ARG A 269 -3.57 30.11 -22.13
N GLU A 270 -3.33 29.07 -22.92
CA GLU A 270 -2.49 27.94 -22.51
C GLU A 270 -1.00 28.34 -22.41
N LEU A 271 -0.53 29.24 -23.28
CA LEU A 271 0.81 29.84 -23.19
C LEU A 271 0.98 30.59 -21.86
N GLU A 272 0.05 31.51 -21.55
CA GLU A 272 0.08 32.29 -20.31
C GLU A 272 0.01 31.41 -19.06
N ARG A 273 -0.89 30.41 -19.06
CA ARG A 273 -1.04 29.45 -17.97
C ARG A 273 0.27 28.69 -17.70
N ARG A 274 0.90 28.14 -18.75
CA ARG A 274 2.13 27.34 -18.64
C ARG A 274 3.35 28.18 -18.24
N VAL A 275 3.45 29.40 -18.74
CA VAL A 275 4.53 30.34 -18.36
C VAL A 275 4.37 30.73 -16.89
N THR A 276 3.17 31.10 -16.47
CA THR A 276 2.86 31.45 -15.08
C THR A 276 3.14 30.27 -14.14
N GLU A 277 2.69 29.06 -14.47
CA GLU A 277 2.95 27.84 -13.70
C GLU A 277 4.47 27.59 -13.54
N ARG A 278 5.25 27.69 -14.62
CA ARG A 278 6.70 27.47 -14.57
C ARG A 278 7.43 28.55 -13.78
N MET A 279 7.04 29.81 -13.92
CA MET A 279 7.59 30.92 -13.15
C MET A 279 7.33 30.75 -11.65
N LEU A 280 6.10 30.41 -11.27
CA LEU A 280 5.73 30.16 -9.87
C LEU A 280 6.47 28.95 -9.28
N MET A 281 6.60 27.86 -10.03
CA MET A 281 7.29 26.66 -9.54
C MET A 281 8.82 26.83 -9.44
N SER A 282 9.44 27.62 -10.31
CA SER A 282 10.90 27.85 -10.31
C SER A 282 11.35 28.84 -9.24
N ARG A 283 10.56 29.89 -8.97
CA ARG A 283 10.95 31.01 -8.10
C ARG A 283 10.63 30.83 -6.62
N GLY A 284 9.65 29.99 -6.25
CA GLY A 284 9.11 29.94 -4.89
C GLY A 284 9.66 28.88 -3.94
N ASN A 285 10.75 28.16 -4.27
CA ASN A 285 11.17 26.94 -3.54
C ASN A 285 10.04 25.86 -3.43
N ASN A 286 8.99 26.01 -4.24
CA ASN A 286 7.75 25.22 -4.29
C ASN A 286 7.94 23.82 -4.91
N TYR A 287 9.19 23.44 -5.17
CA TYR A 287 9.58 22.11 -5.65
C TYR A 287 10.07 21.19 -4.52
N THR A 288 10.09 21.67 -3.28
CA THR A 288 10.49 20.84 -2.12
C THR A 288 9.38 19.84 -1.76
N ARG A 289 9.75 18.66 -1.23
CA ARG A 289 8.78 17.63 -0.79
C ARG A 289 8.04 18.00 0.51
N LEU A 290 8.44 19.10 1.14
CA LEU A 290 7.99 19.55 2.46
C LEU A 290 6.98 20.70 2.40
N ALA A 291 6.86 21.38 1.26
CA ALA A 291 5.71 22.22 0.98
C ALA A 291 4.51 21.30 0.74
N THR A 292 3.59 21.26 1.72
CA THR A 292 2.32 20.57 1.57
C THR A 292 1.63 21.10 0.32
N VAL A 293 1.34 20.21 -0.63
CA VAL A 293 0.37 20.49 -1.69
C VAL A 293 -0.89 20.99 -0.98
N PRO A 294 -1.45 22.16 -1.34
CA PRO A 294 -2.74 22.57 -0.81
C PRO A 294 -3.72 21.44 -1.13
N ILE A 295 -4.37 20.92 -0.09
CA ILE A 295 -5.46 19.94 -0.22
C ILE A 295 -6.60 20.59 -1.00
#